data_AF-F6BB48-F1
#
_entry.id   AF-F6BB48-F1
#
_cell.length_a   1.000
_cell.length_b   1.000
_cell.length_c   1.000
_cell.angle_alpha   90.00
_cell.angle_beta   90.00
_cell.angle_gamma   90.00
#
_symmetry.space_group_name_H-M   'P 1'
#
loop_
_entity.id
_entity.type
_entity.pdbx_description
1 polymer ?
#
loop_
_entity_poly.entity_id
_entity_poly.type
_entity_poly.pdbx_seq_one_letter_code
_entity_poly.pdbx_strand_id
1 'polypeptide(L)'
;MKPKYALRKDMVAEFTLNKSFNTYRGRVIKADFNGPLEGVVMVNKKEHVYFYPLRALHMIRPLNCIPTNVVPKTSLPTNPKNVHVKEALSRIVGRTLKVCYKNPKTSYLGRLLGFTRGVFSWTLALEIHGETVLLINPSYISYYGTKWILPKNNAPFKPPKLMNLTKTTNYLKRCLLDEVKLEPNYPRINIEDKVYLYPYGIVSNDKILADHVATLLKEQGFIID
;
A
#
# COMPACT_ATOMS: atom_id res chain seq x y z
N MET A 1 -10.59 3.53 -14.08
CA MET A 1 -9.30 2.80 -13.97
C MET A 1 -9.20 2.09 -12.62
N LYS A 2 -8.72 0.84 -12.55
CA LYS A 2 -8.39 0.22 -11.24
C LYS A 2 -7.06 0.81 -10.74
N PRO A 3 -6.90 1.17 -9.45
CA PRO A 3 -5.66 1.75 -8.93
C PRO A 3 -4.39 0.96 -9.26
N LYS A 4 -4.48 -0.38 -9.25
CA LYS A 4 -3.36 -1.27 -9.64
C LYS A 4 -2.84 -1.06 -11.07
N TYR A 5 -3.63 -0.46 -11.97
CA TYR A 5 -3.20 -0.19 -13.34
C TYR A 5 -2.46 1.14 -13.49
N ALA A 6 -2.63 2.06 -12.52
CA ALA A 6 -1.85 3.28 -12.44
C ALA A 6 -0.42 3.00 -11.95
N LEU A 7 -0.27 2.03 -11.04
CA LEU A 7 1.04 1.62 -10.50
C LEU A 7 1.49 0.31 -11.16
N ARG A 8 2.16 0.43 -12.31
CA ARG A 8 2.69 -0.70 -13.10
C ARG A 8 3.96 -1.28 -12.47
N LYS A 9 4.23 -2.55 -12.78
CA LYS A 9 5.52 -3.19 -12.46
C LYS A 9 6.66 -2.45 -13.16
N ASP A 10 7.80 -2.37 -12.49
CA ASP A 10 9.06 -1.74 -12.94
C ASP A 10 9.02 -0.23 -13.16
N MET A 11 7.91 0.44 -12.82
CA MET A 11 7.86 1.90 -12.88
C MET A 11 8.51 2.58 -11.68
N VAL A 12 8.97 3.81 -11.85
CA VAL A 12 9.42 4.64 -10.72
C VAL A 12 8.23 5.37 -10.11
N ALA A 13 8.14 5.35 -8.79
CA ALA A 13 7.10 6.04 -8.05
C ALA A 13 7.66 6.73 -6.80
N GLU A 14 6.96 7.78 -6.38
CA GLU A 14 7.18 8.46 -5.11
C GLU A 14 6.14 7.98 -4.09
N PHE A 15 6.60 7.62 -2.90
CA PHE A 15 5.81 7.03 -1.82
C PHE A 15 5.89 7.93 -0.60
N THR A 16 4.76 8.49 -0.19
CA THR A 16 4.66 9.34 0.99
C THR A 16 4.15 8.52 2.17
N LEU A 17 4.84 8.55 3.30
CA LEU A 17 4.42 7.86 4.53
C LEU A 17 3.40 8.67 5.34
N ASN A 18 2.47 7.97 6.00
CA ASN A 18 1.44 8.59 6.86
C ASN A 18 2.01 9.32 8.09
N LYS A 19 3.06 8.79 8.72
CA LYS A 19 3.55 9.33 10.01
C LYS A 19 4.42 10.57 9.89
N SER A 20 5.21 10.69 8.81
CA SER A 20 6.20 11.76 8.68
C SER A 20 6.05 12.61 7.42
N PHE A 21 5.12 12.27 6.52
CA PHE A 21 5.05 12.83 5.15
C PHE A 21 6.36 12.75 4.36
N ASN A 22 7.34 11.96 4.83
CA ASN A 22 8.56 11.74 4.09
C ASN A 22 8.22 11.01 2.80
N THR A 23 8.76 11.53 1.71
CA THR A 23 8.57 10.98 0.38
C THR A 23 9.82 10.21 -0.03
N TYR A 24 9.63 8.96 -0.40
CA TYR A 24 10.67 8.05 -0.85
C TYR A 24 10.46 7.75 -2.33
N ARG A 25 11.54 7.66 -3.09
CA ARG A 25 11.48 7.36 -4.52
C ARG A 25 12.15 6.03 -4.81
N GLY A 26 11.51 5.20 -5.62
CA GLY A 26 12.06 3.91 -6.01
C GLY A 26 11.33 3.26 -7.16
N ARG A 27 11.93 2.20 -7.71
CA ARG A 27 11.33 1.35 -8.74
C ARG A 27 10.40 0.33 -8.08
N VAL A 28 9.19 0.20 -8.59
CA VAL A 28 8.18 -0.75 -8.10
C VAL A 28 8.47 -2.15 -8.65
N ILE A 29 8.64 -3.14 -7.77
CA ILE A 29 8.78 -4.54 -8.17
C ILE A 29 7.43 -5.24 -8.20
N LYS A 30 6.59 -4.94 -7.21
CA LYS A 30 5.28 -5.56 -7.03
C LYS A 30 4.37 -4.61 -6.28
N ALA A 31 3.09 -4.61 -6.63
CA ALA A 31 2.07 -3.91 -5.87
C ALA A 31 0.85 -4.83 -5.73
N ASP A 32 0.38 -4.98 -4.49
CA ASP A 32 -0.85 -5.69 -4.17
C ASP A 32 -1.78 -4.76 -3.39
N PHE A 33 -2.99 -4.58 -3.91
CA PHE A 33 -4.00 -3.70 -3.33
C PHE A 33 -5.21 -4.45 -2.77
N ASN A 34 -5.29 -5.76 -3.00
CA ASN A 34 -6.48 -6.55 -2.70
C ASN A 34 -6.18 -7.88 -1.98
N GLY A 35 -4.93 -8.33 -1.91
CA GLY A 35 -4.53 -9.57 -1.23
C GLY A 35 -4.20 -9.37 0.26
N PRO A 36 -3.84 -10.43 0.98
CA PRO A 36 -3.54 -10.37 2.43
C PRO A 36 -2.26 -9.59 2.77
N LEU A 37 -1.41 -9.34 1.77
CA LEU A 37 -0.14 -8.64 1.91
C LEU A 37 -0.21 -7.15 1.52
N GLU A 38 -1.40 -6.56 1.36
CA GLU A 38 -1.60 -5.21 0.79
C GLU A 38 -0.44 -4.23 1.01
N GLY A 39 0.28 -3.97 -0.07
CA GLY A 39 1.49 -3.18 0.00
C GLY A 39 2.21 -3.11 -1.33
N VAL A 40 3.29 -2.33 -1.31
CA VAL A 40 4.15 -2.11 -2.47
C VAL A 40 5.57 -2.51 -2.11
N VAL A 41 6.16 -3.32 -2.98
CA VAL A 41 7.58 -3.68 -2.94
C VAL A 41 8.31 -2.74 -3.87
N MET A 42 9.34 -2.07 -3.36
CA MET A 42 10.15 -1.15 -4.15
C MET A 42 11.65 -1.32 -3.92
N VAL A 43 12.44 -1.04 -4.95
CA VAL A 43 13.90 -0.92 -4.91
C VAL A 43 14.30 0.54 -4.92
N ASN A 44 15.07 0.98 -3.94
CA ASN A 44 15.58 2.34 -3.88
C ASN A 44 16.85 2.51 -4.75
N LYS A 45 17.40 3.72 -4.80
CA LYS A 45 18.66 4.00 -5.53
C LYS A 45 19.90 3.23 -5.01
N LYS A 46 19.84 2.65 -3.81
CA LYS A 46 20.92 1.85 -3.20
C LYS A 46 20.69 0.35 -3.37
N GLU A 47 19.81 -0.05 -4.30
CA GLU A 47 19.41 -1.45 -4.51
C GLU A 47 18.83 -2.15 -3.27
N HIS A 48 18.33 -1.37 -2.30
CA HIS A 48 17.64 -1.91 -1.15
C HIS A 48 16.16 -2.12 -1.47
N VAL A 49 15.69 -3.33 -1.20
CA VAL A 49 14.30 -3.75 -1.33
C VAL A 49 13.56 -3.44 -0.04
N TYR A 50 12.46 -2.71 -0.17
CA TYR A 50 11.55 -2.37 0.90
C TYR A 50 10.15 -2.87 0.58
N PHE A 51 9.45 -3.32 1.61
CA PHE A 51 8.01 -3.57 1.56
C PHE A 51 7.29 -2.49 2.37
N TYR A 52 6.41 -1.74 1.71
CA TYR A 52 5.57 -0.70 2.31
C TYR A 52 4.11 -1.18 2.36
N PRO A 53 3.55 -1.48 3.55
CA PRO A 53 2.14 -1.84 3.65
C PRO A 53 1.27 -0.62 3.31
N LEU A 54 0.14 -0.82 2.63
CA LEU A 54 -0.74 0.28 2.24
C LEU A 54 -1.20 1.12 3.44
N ARG A 55 -1.40 0.49 4.61
CA ARG A 55 -1.76 1.21 5.85
C ARG A 55 -0.70 2.23 6.31
N ALA A 56 0.57 2.03 5.95
CA ALA A 56 1.64 2.98 6.29
C ALA A 56 1.79 4.10 5.25
N LEU A 57 1.18 3.95 4.07
CA LEU A 57 1.26 4.90 2.98
C LEU A 57 0.14 5.93 3.06
N HIS A 58 0.49 7.17 2.75
CA HIS A 58 -0.41 8.29 2.57
C HIS A 58 -0.77 8.46 1.10
N MET A 59 0.27 8.49 0.27
CA MET A 59 0.16 8.77 -1.16
C MET A 59 1.19 7.98 -1.93
N ILE A 60 0.84 7.55 -3.14
CA ILE A 60 1.76 7.03 -4.14
C ILE A 60 1.59 7.87 -5.39
N ARG A 61 2.67 8.44 -5.90
CA ARG A 61 2.71 9.19 -7.16
C ARG A 61 3.54 8.38 -8.17
N PRO A 62 2.88 7.58 -9.03
CA PRO A 62 3.53 6.96 -10.16
C PRO A 62 4.06 8.04 -11.12
N LEU A 63 5.36 8.03 -11.42
CA LEU A 63 5.96 9.04 -12.28
C LEU A 63 5.60 8.79 -13.75
N ASN A 64 5.43 9.87 -14.51
CA ASN A 64 5.08 9.87 -15.94
C ASN A 64 3.78 9.11 -16.25
N CYS A 65 2.87 9.00 -15.27
CA CYS A 65 1.60 8.31 -15.44
C CYS A 65 0.50 9.31 -15.84
N ILE A 66 0.24 9.38 -17.14
CA ILE A 66 -0.84 10.20 -17.70
C ILE A 66 -2.19 9.53 -17.37
N PRO A 67 -3.16 10.28 -16.82
CA PRO A 67 -4.47 9.75 -16.50
C PRO A 67 -5.20 9.31 -17.78
N THR A 68 -5.75 8.09 -17.78
CA THR A 68 -6.63 7.64 -18.86
C THR A 68 -7.92 8.46 -18.88
N ASN A 69 -8.44 8.75 -20.07
CA ASN A 69 -9.76 9.36 -20.22
C ASN A 69 -10.84 8.47 -19.62
N VAL A 70 -11.40 8.90 -18.49
CA VAL A 70 -12.57 8.29 -17.86
C VAL A 70 -13.77 9.14 -18.20
N VAL A 71 -14.67 8.63 -19.04
CA VAL A 71 -15.95 9.26 -19.35
C VAL A 71 -16.84 9.14 -18.10
N PRO A 72 -17.38 10.25 -17.56
CA PRO A 72 -18.33 10.19 -16.47
C PRO A 72 -19.55 9.37 -16.90
N LYS A 73 -20.04 8.47 -16.05
CA LYS A 73 -21.31 7.78 -16.33
C LYS A 73 -22.42 8.85 -16.41
N THR A 74 -23.14 8.88 -17.52
CA THR A 74 -23.99 10.00 -17.96
C THR A 74 -25.38 10.07 -17.30
N SER A 75 -25.68 9.34 -16.22
CA SER A 75 -27.02 9.37 -15.61
C SER A 75 -27.03 9.89 -14.16
N LEU A 76 -27.49 11.14 -14.05
CA LEU A 76 -28.07 11.90 -12.92
C LEU A 76 -27.20 12.39 -11.74
N PRO A 77 -27.31 13.69 -11.40
CA PRO A 77 -26.70 14.32 -10.23
C PRO A 77 -27.65 14.21 -9.02
N THR A 78 -28.10 13.02 -8.66
CA THR A 78 -28.55 12.86 -7.26
C THR A 78 -27.29 12.75 -6.44
N ASN A 79 -26.85 13.87 -5.88
CA ASN A 79 -25.94 13.91 -4.75
C ASN A 79 -26.40 12.80 -3.79
N PRO A 80 -25.73 11.63 -3.75
CA PRO A 80 -26.39 10.43 -3.27
C PRO A 80 -26.32 10.44 -1.75
N LYS A 81 -27.18 11.28 -1.16
CA LYS A 81 -27.40 11.35 0.27
C LYS A 81 -27.88 9.97 0.69
N ASN A 82 -27.28 9.42 1.74
CA ASN A 82 -27.65 8.13 2.33
C ASN A 82 -27.39 6.88 1.46
N VAL A 83 -26.43 6.90 0.52
CA VAL A 83 -25.94 5.65 -0.12
C VAL A 83 -24.63 5.18 0.49
N HIS A 84 -24.36 3.88 0.35
CA HIS A 84 -23.09 3.29 0.77
C HIS A 84 -21.91 3.89 -0.01
N VAL A 85 -20.78 4.15 0.66
CA VAL A 85 -19.64 4.88 0.08
C VAL A 85 -19.09 4.26 -1.22
N LYS A 86 -19.11 2.93 -1.35
CA LYS A 86 -18.68 2.22 -2.57
C LYS A 86 -19.56 2.60 -3.77
N GLU A 87 -20.86 2.71 -3.53
CA GLU A 87 -21.82 3.10 -4.54
C GLU A 87 -21.67 4.58 -4.88
N ALA A 88 -21.55 5.45 -3.86
CA ALA A 88 -21.27 6.87 -4.05
C ALA A 88 -20.03 7.07 -4.93
N LEU A 89 -18.90 6.42 -4.58
CA LEU A 89 -17.67 6.45 -5.37
C LEU A 89 -17.90 5.99 -6.81
N SER A 90 -18.65 4.91 -7.03
CA SER A 90 -18.93 4.39 -8.38
C SER A 90 -19.73 5.36 -9.26
N ARG A 91 -20.58 6.19 -8.67
CA ARG A 91 -21.39 7.20 -9.36
C ARG A 91 -20.59 8.47 -9.67
N ILE A 92 -19.60 8.81 -8.84
CA ILE A 92 -18.77 10.02 -8.99
C ILE A 92 -17.44 9.78 -9.72
N VAL A 93 -17.15 8.56 -10.18
CA VAL A 93 -15.99 8.30 -11.05
C VAL A 93 -16.07 9.21 -12.30
N GLY A 94 -14.95 9.85 -12.63
CA GLY A 94 -14.83 10.86 -13.68
C GLY A 94 -15.12 12.29 -13.22
N ARG A 95 -15.55 12.49 -11.96
CA ARG A 95 -15.85 13.82 -11.39
C ARG A 95 -14.78 14.28 -10.40
N THR A 96 -14.72 15.59 -10.20
CA THR A 96 -13.85 16.22 -9.19
C THR A 96 -14.45 16.09 -7.80
N LEU A 97 -13.69 15.58 -6.84
CA LEU A 97 -14.07 15.55 -5.43
C LEU A 97 -12.91 15.91 -4.51
N LYS A 98 -13.25 16.23 -3.26
CA LYS A 98 -12.28 16.46 -2.19
C LYS A 98 -12.08 15.19 -1.40
N VAL A 99 -10.83 14.73 -1.29
CA VAL A 99 -10.42 13.59 -0.47
C VAL A 99 -9.73 14.10 0.78
N CYS A 100 -10.13 13.64 1.95
CA CYS A 100 -9.68 14.20 3.21
C CYS A 100 -9.10 13.16 4.16
N TYR A 101 -8.10 13.59 4.92
CA TYR A 101 -7.45 12.86 5.99
C TYR A 101 -7.70 13.57 7.32
N LYS A 102 -8.06 12.81 8.36
CA LYS A 102 -8.16 13.34 9.72
C LYS A 102 -6.80 13.37 10.42
N ASN A 103 -5.95 12.40 10.11
CA ASN A 103 -4.61 12.29 10.66
C ASN A 103 -3.68 11.73 9.58
N PRO A 104 -2.70 12.52 9.09
CA PRO A 104 -2.54 13.96 9.31
C PRO A 104 -3.72 14.78 8.71
N LYS A 105 -4.00 15.99 9.22
CA LYS A 105 -5.11 16.83 8.74
C LYS A 105 -4.75 17.46 7.40
N THR A 106 -5.06 16.77 6.30
CA THR A 106 -4.81 17.22 4.93
C THR A 106 -5.97 16.89 4.00
N SER A 107 -6.04 17.57 2.86
CA SER A 107 -7.04 17.29 1.84
C SER A 107 -6.52 17.54 0.44
N TYR A 108 -6.99 16.73 -0.50
CA TYR A 108 -6.64 16.78 -1.91
C TYR A 108 -7.90 17.02 -2.74
N LEU A 109 -7.80 17.86 -3.76
CA LEU A 109 -8.84 18.08 -4.74
C LEU A 109 -8.38 17.49 -6.07
N GLY A 110 -9.19 16.63 -6.67
CA GLY A 110 -8.82 16.00 -7.93
C GLY A 110 -9.98 15.25 -8.58
N ARG A 111 -9.79 14.87 -9.84
CA ARG A 111 -10.77 14.08 -10.59
C ARG A 111 -10.59 12.60 -10.27
N LEU A 112 -11.63 11.93 -9.79
CA LEU A 112 -11.54 10.51 -9.45
C LEU A 112 -11.50 9.65 -10.71
N LEU A 113 -10.39 8.96 -10.91
CA LEU A 113 -10.17 8.04 -12.03
C LEU A 113 -10.67 6.63 -11.71
N GLY A 114 -10.72 6.29 -10.42
CA GLY A 114 -11.28 5.05 -9.92
C GLY A 114 -10.80 4.74 -8.51
N PHE A 115 -11.20 3.59 -8.00
CA PHE A 115 -10.92 3.21 -6.62
C PHE A 115 -10.88 1.69 -6.47
N THR A 116 -10.28 1.22 -5.39
CA THR A 116 -10.41 -0.15 -4.91
C THR A 116 -10.56 -0.14 -3.39
N ARG A 117 -11.30 -1.14 -2.89
CA ARG A 117 -11.38 -1.44 -1.47
C ARG A 117 -10.68 -2.78 -1.27
N GLY A 118 -9.59 -2.74 -0.54
CA GLY A 118 -8.86 -3.90 -0.10
C GLY A 118 -9.42 -4.52 1.20
N VAL A 119 -8.77 -5.57 1.67
CA VAL A 119 -8.85 -6.17 3.00
C VAL A 119 -8.49 -5.16 4.09
N PHE A 120 -7.48 -4.31 3.92
CA PHE A 120 -6.99 -3.43 4.99
C PHE A 120 -7.16 -1.94 4.72
N SER A 121 -7.31 -1.55 3.45
CA SER A 121 -7.20 -0.15 3.03
C SER A 121 -8.15 0.21 1.87
N TRP A 122 -8.51 1.49 1.81
CA TRP A 122 -9.09 2.09 0.60
C TRP A 122 -7.98 2.71 -0.23
N THR A 123 -8.06 2.57 -1.56
CA THR A 123 -7.16 3.29 -2.47
C THR A 123 -7.98 4.02 -3.50
N LEU A 124 -7.78 5.33 -3.60
CA LEU A 124 -8.42 6.19 -4.59
C LEU A 124 -7.37 6.63 -5.61
N ALA A 125 -7.63 6.42 -6.89
CA ALA A 125 -6.83 6.97 -7.98
C ALA A 125 -7.44 8.31 -8.40
N LEU A 126 -6.68 9.39 -8.27
CA LEU A 126 -7.10 10.73 -8.69
C LEU A 126 -6.16 11.27 -9.75
N GLU A 127 -6.72 12.13 -10.60
CA GLU A 127 -5.94 13.07 -11.38
C GLU A 127 -5.86 14.39 -10.60
N ILE A 128 -4.64 14.83 -10.35
CA ILE A 128 -4.31 16.09 -9.70
C ILE A 128 -3.26 16.77 -10.59
N HIS A 129 -3.55 17.98 -11.08
CA HIS A 129 -2.68 18.75 -11.98
C HIS A 129 -2.18 17.95 -13.20
N GLY A 130 -3.06 17.15 -13.83
CA GLY A 130 -2.73 16.38 -15.02
C GLY A 130 -1.96 15.08 -14.76
N GLU A 131 -1.69 14.74 -13.50
CA GLU A 131 -0.97 13.52 -13.13
C GLU A 131 -1.83 12.57 -12.31
N THR A 132 -1.56 11.27 -12.46
CA THR A 132 -2.21 10.25 -11.65
C THR A 132 -1.55 10.14 -10.28
N VAL A 133 -2.36 10.24 -9.22
CA VAL A 133 -1.96 10.07 -7.82
C VAL A 133 -2.85 9.03 -7.16
N LEU A 134 -2.25 8.11 -6.41
CA LEU A 134 -2.98 7.16 -5.58
C LEU A 134 -2.99 7.67 -4.14
N LEU A 135 -4.18 8.01 -3.64
CA LEU A 135 -4.40 8.35 -2.24
C LEU A 135 -4.78 7.10 -1.45
N ILE A 136 -4.00 6.80 -0.43
CA ILE A 136 -4.09 5.57 0.34
C ILE A 136 -4.78 5.83 1.67
N ASN A 137 -5.74 4.99 2.00
CA ASN A 137 -6.53 4.98 3.23
C ASN A 137 -7.10 6.34 3.69
N PRO A 138 -7.77 7.12 2.81
CA PRO A 138 -8.36 8.39 3.21
C PRO A 138 -9.46 8.21 4.26
N SER A 139 -9.72 9.26 5.04
CA SER A 139 -10.69 9.21 6.14
C SER A 139 -12.13 9.43 5.65
N TYR A 140 -12.31 10.34 4.72
CA TYR A 140 -13.62 10.62 4.11
C TYR A 140 -13.43 11.32 2.76
N ILE A 141 -14.49 11.32 1.98
CA ILE A 141 -14.60 12.12 0.76
C ILE A 141 -15.71 13.16 0.92
N SER A 142 -15.59 14.27 0.21
CA SER A 142 -16.61 15.30 0.11
C SER A 142 -16.87 15.65 -1.36
N TYR A 143 -18.14 15.65 -1.76
CA TYR A 143 -18.60 15.97 -3.11
C TYR A 143 -19.91 16.76 -3.00
N TYR A 144 -19.94 17.98 -3.56
CA TYR A 144 -21.07 18.93 -3.47
C TYR A 144 -21.69 19.02 -2.06
N GLY A 145 -20.87 19.27 -1.05
CA GLY A 145 -21.29 19.43 0.35
C GLY A 145 -21.65 18.13 1.09
N THR A 146 -21.83 17.02 0.39
CA THR A 146 -22.09 15.72 1.02
C THR A 146 -20.78 15.04 1.40
N LYS A 147 -20.73 14.49 2.61
CA LYS A 147 -19.57 13.83 3.18
C LYS A 147 -19.84 12.33 3.35
N TRP A 148 -18.99 11.49 2.76
CA TRP A 148 -19.01 10.05 2.99
C TRP A 148 -17.77 9.62 3.76
N ILE A 149 -17.99 9.02 4.93
CA ILE A 149 -16.93 8.43 5.74
C ILE A 149 -16.50 7.12 5.08
N LEU A 150 -15.19 6.95 4.90
CA LEU A 150 -14.65 5.70 4.38
C LEU A 150 -14.49 4.72 5.55
N PRO A 151 -15.18 3.56 5.52
CA PRO A 151 -15.08 2.60 6.60
C PRO A 151 -13.67 2.02 6.60
N LYS A 152 -13.04 2.05 7.78
CA LYS A 152 -11.75 1.38 8.02
C LYS A 152 -12.05 -0.06 8.42
N ASN A 153 -11.38 -1.02 7.81
CA ASN A 153 -11.57 -2.42 8.16
C ASN A 153 -10.82 -2.74 9.46
N ASN A 154 -11.49 -3.38 10.41
CA ASN A 154 -10.83 -4.19 11.42
C ASN A 154 -10.45 -5.51 10.76
N ALA A 155 -9.18 -5.91 10.86
CA ALA A 155 -8.72 -7.07 10.11
C ALA A 155 -8.69 -8.31 11.01
N PRO A 156 -9.15 -9.48 10.53
CA PRO A 156 -8.97 -10.75 11.23
C PRO A 156 -7.52 -11.26 11.18
N PHE A 157 -6.64 -10.61 10.40
CA PHE A 157 -5.25 -10.99 10.21
C PHE A 157 -4.30 -9.93 10.78
N LYS A 158 -3.10 -10.38 11.21
CA LYS A 158 -2.01 -9.47 11.57
C LYS A 158 -1.66 -8.60 10.35
N PRO A 159 -1.77 -7.26 10.44
CA PRO A 159 -1.48 -6.40 9.32
C PRO A 159 0.01 -6.47 8.97
N PRO A 160 0.36 -6.47 7.67
CA PRO A 160 1.76 -6.48 7.27
C PRO A 160 2.46 -5.20 7.74
N LYS A 161 3.72 -5.34 8.15
CA LYS A 161 4.55 -4.26 8.71
C LYS A 161 5.50 -3.69 7.64
N LEU A 162 5.89 -2.43 7.82
CA LEU A 162 6.97 -1.82 7.02
C LEU A 162 8.25 -2.61 7.26
N MET A 163 8.91 -3.04 6.19
CA MET A 163 10.09 -3.90 6.32
C MET A 163 11.16 -3.53 5.29
N ASN A 164 12.42 -3.41 5.74
CA ASN A 164 13.58 -3.35 4.85
C ASN A 164 14.09 -4.76 4.59
N LEU A 165 13.59 -5.39 3.53
CA LEU A 165 13.87 -6.77 3.21
C LEU A 165 15.36 -7.01 2.98
N THR A 166 16.08 -6.09 2.31
CA THR A 166 17.53 -6.23 2.09
C THR A 166 18.32 -6.20 3.39
N LYS A 167 18.06 -5.24 4.28
CA LYS A 167 18.77 -5.16 5.56
C LYS A 167 18.49 -6.37 6.43
N THR A 168 17.23 -6.81 6.51
CA THR A 168 16.87 -7.99 7.29
C THR A 168 17.52 -9.25 6.71
N THR A 169 17.54 -9.41 5.40
CA THR A 169 18.23 -10.54 4.74
C THR A 169 19.72 -10.54 5.07
N ASN A 170 20.39 -9.38 4.94
CA ASN A 170 21.83 -9.27 5.20
C ASN A 170 22.18 -9.51 6.68
N TYR A 171 21.30 -9.13 7.60
CA TYR A 171 21.47 -9.45 9.01
C TYR A 171 21.37 -10.95 9.25
N LEU A 172 20.31 -11.60 8.75
CA LEU A 172 20.11 -13.04 8.90
C LEU A 172 21.27 -13.84 8.29
N LYS A 173 21.79 -13.43 7.12
CA LYS A 173 23.00 -14.02 6.50
C LYS A 173 24.26 -13.98 7.38
N ARG A 174 24.35 -13.02 8.31
CA ARG A 174 25.51 -12.91 9.21
C ARG A 174 25.34 -13.74 10.48
N CYS A 175 24.10 -13.97 10.89
CA CYS A 175 23.77 -14.67 12.12
C CYS A 175 23.55 -16.17 11.91
N LEU A 176 23.11 -16.57 10.72
CA LEU A 176 22.81 -17.95 10.38
C LEU A 176 23.91 -18.52 9.49
N LEU A 177 24.20 -19.81 9.67
CA LEU A 177 25.02 -20.59 8.73
C LEU A 177 24.19 -21.05 7.51
N ASP A 178 22.87 -20.97 7.63
CA ASP A 178 21.87 -21.42 6.66
C ASP A 178 21.85 -20.57 5.37
N GLU A 179 21.38 -21.17 4.28
CA GLU A 179 21.18 -20.43 3.03
C GLU A 179 19.98 -19.47 3.12
N VAL A 180 20.25 -18.16 3.18
CA VAL A 180 19.23 -17.11 3.23
C VAL A 180 19.06 -16.42 1.88
N LYS A 181 17.87 -16.54 1.27
CA LYS A 181 17.50 -15.95 -0.02
C LYS A 181 16.41 -14.88 0.13
N LEU A 182 16.59 -13.76 -0.55
CA LEU A 182 15.55 -12.74 -0.69
C LEU A 182 14.73 -13.02 -1.95
N GLU A 183 13.40 -13.05 -1.82
CA GLU A 183 12.48 -13.26 -2.93
C GLU A 183 11.54 -12.05 -3.11
N PRO A 184 11.93 -11.00 -3.87
CA PRO A 184 11.17 -9.76 -3.93
C PRO A 184 9.78 -9.89 -4.59
N ASN A 185 9.62 -10.86 -5.50
CA ASN A 185 8.34 -11.14 -6.17
C ASN A 185 7.31 -11.81 -5.24
N TYR A 186 7.78 -12.45 -4.17
CA TYR A 186 6.99 -13.02 -3.09
C TYR A 186 7.50 -12.39 -1.81
N PRO A 187 7.20 -11.11 -1.48
CA PRO A 187 7.98 -10.28 -0.56
C PRO A 187 8.26 -10.99 0.76
N ARG A 188 9.34 -11.78 0.79
CA ARG A 188 9.65 -12.78 1.81
C ARG A 188 11.14 -13.07 1.76
N ILE A 189 11.63 -13.54 2.90
CA ILE A 189 12.98 -14.07 3.03
C ILE A 189 12.83 -15.57 3.27
N ASN A 190 13.51 -16.35 2.45
CA ASN A 190 13.51 -17.81 2.47
C ASN A 190 14.82 -18.28 3.13
N ILE A 191 14.72 -19.17 4.11
CA ILE A 191 15.84 -19.76 4.83
C ILE A 191 15.71 -21.28 4.67
N GLU A 192 16.64 -21.88 3.92
CA GLU A 192 16.69 -23.31 3.62
C GLU A 192 15.39 -23.96 3.09
N ASP A 193 14.48 -23.19 2.48
CA ASP A 193 13.15 -23.68 2.08
C ASP A 193 12.32 -24.27 3.26
N LYS A 194 12.72 -23.97 4.50
CA LYS A 194 12.08 -24.44 5.74
C LYS A 194 11.36 -23.32 6.46
N VAL A 195 12.00 -22.15 6.55
CA VAL A 195 11.49 -20.95 7.23
C VAL A 195 11.31 -19.82 6.22
N TYR A 196 10.10 -19.27 6.20
CA TYR A 196 9.72 -18.13 5.37
C TYR A 196 9.32 -16.95 6.25
N LEU A 197 10.06 -15.86 6.12
CA LEU A 197 9.77 -14.61 6.82
C LEU A 197 9.00 -13.67 5.88
N TYR A 198 7.73 -13.45 6.18
CA TYR A 198 6.87 -12.48 5.51
C TYR A 198 6.75 -11.18 6.32
N PRO A 199 6.37 -10.05 5.69
CA PRO A 199 6.07 -8.80 6.38
C PRO A 199 4.97 -8.89 7.45
N TYR A 200 4.15 -9.94 7.45
CA TYR A 200 3.13 -10.19 8.47
C TYR A 200 3.55 -11.20 9.55
N GLY A 201 4.67 -11.91 9.37
CA GLY A 201 5.13 -12.93 10.32
C GLY A 201 5.96 -14.05 9.70
N ILE A 202 6.40 -14.97 10.55
CA ILE A 202 7.18 -16.15 10.19
C ILE A 202 6.22 -17.32 9.91
N VAL A 203 6.48 -18.05 8.83
CA VAL A 203 5.81 -19.30 8.47
C VAL A 203 6.89 -20.35 8.31
N SER A 204 6.78 -21.49 9.00
CA SER A 204 7.84 -22.49 8.99
C SER A 204 7.31 -23.92 9.13
N ASN A 205 8.03 -24.85 8.52
CA ASN A 205 7.92 -26.30 8.76
C ASN A 205 8.92 -26.80 9.83
N ASP A 206 9.92 -25.99 10.18
CA ASP A 206 10.92 -26.24 11.23
C ASP A 206 10.72 -25.23 12.37
N LYS A 207 10.22 -25.71 13.52
CA LYS A 207 9.94 -24.85 14.68
C LYS A 207 11.21 -24.33 15.36
N ILE A 208 12.26 -25.14 15.42
CA ILE A 208 13.50 -24.79 16.14
C ILE A 208 14.17 -23.62 15.41
N LEU A 209 14.31 -23.74 14.09
CA LEU A 209 14.89 -22.67 13.27
C LEU A 209 14.00 -21.42 13.30
N ALA A 210 12.67 -21.58 13.27
CA ALA A 210 11.75 -20.46 13.35
C ALA A 210 11.86 -19.67 14.67
N ASP A 211 11.98 -20.37 15.81
CA ASP A 211 12.12 -19.75 17.13
C ASP A 211 13.47 -19.02 17.26
N HIS A 212 14.54 -19.61 16.71
CA HIS A 212 15.84 -18.97 16.65
C HIS A 212 15.80 -17.69 15.80
N VAL A 213 15.23 -17.75 14.60
CA VAL A 213 15.03 -16.59 13.72
C VAL A 213 14.16 -15.52 14.38
N ALA A 214 13.09 -15.92 15.07
CA ALA A 214 12.23 -14.99 15.81
C ALA A 214 13.02 -14.24 16.89
N THR A 215 13.90 -14.95 17.62
CA THR A 215 14.76 -14.38 18.66
C THR A 215 15.71 -13.34 18.07
N LEU A 216 16.44 -13.69 17.01
CA LEU A 216 17.35 -12.78 16.31
C LEU A 216 16.64 -11.50 15.81
N LEU A 217 15.43 -11.64 15.28
CA LEU A 217 14.66 -10.49 14.79
C LEU A 217 14.07 -9.63 15.91
N LYS A 218 13.78 -10.22 17.08
CA LYS A 218 13.38 -9.47 18.28
C LYS A 218 14.53 -8.63 18.81
N GLU A 219 15.74 -9.17 18.89
CA GLU A 219 16.94 -8.46 19.36
C GLU A 219 17.24 -7.20 18.54
N GLN A 220 16.96 -7.23 17.24
CA GLN A 220 17.13 -6.07 16.34
C GLN A 220 15.92 -5.11 16.32
N GLY A 221 14.86 -5.38 17.10
CA GLY A 221 13.64 -4.58 17.11
C GLY A 221 12.82 -4.68 15.82
N PHE A 222 13.05 -5.69 14.97
CA PHE A 222 12.28 -5.91 13.74
C PHE A 222 10.90 -6.53 14.00
N ILE A 223 10.78 -7.32 15.07
CA ILE A 223 9.51 -7.89 15.55
C ILE A 223 9.21 -7.30 16.92
N ILE A 224 8.20 -6.42 16.98
CA ILE A 224 7.54 -6.04 18.23
C ILE A 224 6.31 -6.93 18.36
N ASP A 225 6.13 -7.55 19.53
CA ASP A 225 5.10 -8.54 19.88
C ASP A 225 3.70 -8.21 19.33
#